data_AF-V9FQE8-F1
#
_entry.id   AF-V9FQE8-F1
#
_cell.length_a   1.000
_cell.length_b   1.000
_cell.length_c   1.000
_cell.angle_alpha   90.00
_cell.angle_beta   90.00
_cell.angle_gamma   90.00
#
_symmetry.space_group_name_H-M   'P 1'
#
loop_
_entity.id
_entity.type
_entity.pdbx_description
1 polymer ?
#
loop_
_entity_poly.entity_id
_entity_poly.type
_entity_poly.pdbx_seq_one_letter_code
_entity_poly.pdbx_strand_id
1 'polypeptide(L)'
;ETVSVDDHGLLSQRLLGQRLECDCSLAFLFDGDSARVVRLEINIDLTTPLLQALGSLKDVSKVLEHARVSSECVIGGDGEKGVSDSRSNDSTSS
;
A
#
# COMPACT_ATOMS: atom_id res chain seq x y z
N GLU A 1 -19.28 29.40 -10.09
CA GLU A 1 -18.21 28.46 -9.70
C GLU A 1 -18.74 27.55 -8.60
N THR A 2 -18.84 26.25 -8.87
CA THR A 2 -19.29 25.27 -7.87
C THR A 2 -18.08 24.82 -7.08
N VAL A 3 -18.07 25.14 -5.78
CA VAL A 3 -17.08 24.71 -4.80
C VAL A 3 -16.86 23.20 -4.96
N SER A 4 -15.66 22.78 -5.35
CA SER A 4 -15.27 21.38 -5.32
C SER A 4 -15.22 20.98 -3.85
N VAL A 5 -16.34 20.44 -3.36
CA VAL A 5 -16.34 19.68 -2.11
C VAL A 5 -15.21 18.67 -2.26
N ASP A 6 -14.27 18.68 -1.34
CA ASP A 6 -12.99 17.98 -1.44
C ASP A 6 -13.26 16.49 -1.71
N ASP A 7 -13.20 16.08 -2.98
CA ASP A 7 -13.65 14.76 -3.44
C ASP A 7 -12.93 13.66 -2.65
N HIS A 8 -11.65 13.88 -2.32
CA HIS A 8 -10.85 12.97 -1.50
C HIS A 8 -11.37 12.85 -0.05
N GLY A 9 -11.89 13.93 0.53
CA GLY A 9 -12.51 13.92 1.85
C GLY A 9 -13.77 13.06 1.91
N LEU A 10 -14.60 13.12 0.87
CA LEU A 10 -15.81 12.29 0.77
C LEU A 10 -15.49 10.82 0.53
N LEU A 11 -14.50 10.51 -0.31
CA LEU A 11 -14.08 9.13 -0.58
C LEU A 11 -13.41 8.48 0.64
N SER A 12 -12.55 9.21 1.35
CA SER A 12 -11.94 8.73 2.58
C SER A 12 -12.97 8.44 3.67
N GLN A 13 -14.01 9.27 3.81
CA GLN A 13 -15.09 9.03 4.76
C GLN A 13 -15.90 7.77 4.45
N ARG A 14 -16.07 7.41 3.17
CA ARG A 14 -16.74 6.16 2.78
C ARG A 14 -15.94 4.91 3.13
N LEU A 15 -14.62 4.99 3.03
CA LEU A 15 -13.72 3.88 3.32
C LEU A 15 -13.39 3.76 4.82
N LEU A 16 -13.49 4.85 5.58
CA LEU A 16 -13.14 4.87 6.99
C LEU A 16 -13.99 3.87 7.79
N GLY A 17 -13.32 2.91 8.42
CA GLY A 17 -13.97 1.86 9.22
C GLY A 17 -14.69 0.79 8.40
N GLN A 18 -14.64 0.85 7.06
CA GLN A 18 -15.21 -0.17 6.21
C GLN A 18 -14.28 -1.38 6.13
N ARG A 19 -14.86 -2.57 6.30
CA ARG A 19 -14.17 -3.83 6.05
C ARG A 19 -14.41 -4.25 4.60
N LEU A 20 -13.33 -4.39 3.84
CA LEU A 20 -13.36 -4.86 2.46
C LEU A 20 -12.96 -6.33 2.42
N GLU A 21 -13.84 -7.17 1.90
CA GLU A 21 -13.53 -8.57 1.60
C GLU A 21 -12.88 -8.64 0.23
N CYS A 22 -11.61 -9.04 0.18
CA CYS A 22 -10.83 -9.10 -1.05
C CYS A 22 -10.53 -10.56 -1.41
N ASP A 23 -10.81 -10.93 -2.65
CA ASP A 23 -10.36 -12.22 -3.17
C ASP A 23 -8.86 -12.18 -3.41
N CYS A 24 -8.16 -13.23 -2.97
CA CYS A 24 -6.73 -13.37 -3.20
C CYS A 24 -6.37 -14.79 -3.65
N SER A 25 -5.30 -14.87 -4.42
CA SER A 25 -4.65 -16.11 -4.83
C SER A 25 -3.22 -16.12 -4.31
N LEU A 26 -2.80 -17.26 -3.79
CA LEU A 26 -1.46 -17.47 -3.25
C LEU A 26 -0.80 -18.60 -4.03
N ALA A 27 0.39 -18.33 -4.57
CA ALA A 27 1.22 -19.35 -5.20
C ALA A 27 2.47 -19.60 -4.35
N PHE A 28 2.63 -20.85 -3.94
CA PHE A 28 3.78 -21.32 -3.18
C PHE A 28 4.78 -21.97 -4.14
N LEU A 29 5.98 -21.40 -4.20
CA LEU A 29 7.08 -21.98 -4.95
C LEU A 29 8.00 -22.68 -3.96
N PHE A 30 8.21 -23.97 -4.21
CA PHE A 30 9.04 -24.82 -3.38
C PHE A 30 10.39 -25.07 -4.04
N ASP A 31 11.42 -25.21 -3.22
CA ASP A 31 12.67 -25.85 -3.62
C ASP A 31 12.45 -27.35 -3.80
N GLY A 32 12.78 -27.87 -4.98
CA GLY A 32 12.59 -29.27 -5.35
C GLY A 32 13.44 -30.23 -4.53
N ASP A 33 14.59 -29.77 -4.03
CA ASP A 33 15.54 -30.63 -3.30
C ASP A 33 15.22 -30.72 -1.80
N SER A 34 14.71 -29.63 -1.21
CA SER A 34 14.45 -29.56 0.24
C SER A 34 12.97 -29.56 0.64
N ALA A 35 12.04 -29.55 -0.32
CA ALA A 35 10.59 -29.45 -0.10
C ALA A 35 10.18 -28.25 0.78
N ARG A 36 10.98 -27.18 0.81
CA ARG A 36 10.69 -25.93 1.53
C ARG A 36 10.18 -24.87 0.58
N VAL A 37 9.28 -24.02 1.06
CA VAL A 37 8.84 -22.83 0.31
C VAL A 37 10.01 -21.85 0.20
N VAL A 38 10.34 -21.45 -1.03
CA VAL A 38 11.37 -20.44 -1.33
C VAL A 38 10.78 -19.10 -1.75
N ARG A 39 9.55 -19.10 -2.26
CA ARG A 39 8.84 -17.88 -2.63
C ARG A 39 7.34 -18.05 -2.44
N LEU A 40 6.71 -17.00 -1.94
CA LEU A 40 5.26 -16.86 -1.88
C LEU A 40 4.89 -15.68 -2.77
N GLU A 41 4.04 -15.93 -3.75
CA GLU A 41 3.46 -14.89 -4.60
C GLU A 41 2.01 -14.69 -4.19
N ILE A 42 1.64 -13.45 -3.91
CA ILE A 42 0.30 -13.05 -3.49
C ILE A 42 -0.26 -12.13 -4.57
N ASN A 43 -1.45 -12.47 -5.07
CA ASN A 43 -2.19 -11.62 -5.99
C ASN A 43 -3.58 -11.34 -5.39
N ILE A 44 -3.86 -10.06 -5.11
CA ILE A 44 -5.10 -9.61 -4.45
C ILE A 44 -5.88 -8.72 -5.40
N ASP A 45 -7.18 -9.00 -5.57
CA ASP A 45 -8.09 -8.09 -6.24
C ASP A 45 -8.62 -7.03 -5.27
N LEU A 46 -7.99 -5.85 -5.28
CA LEU A 46 -8.47 -4.67 -4.55
C LEU A 46 -9.54 -3.89 -5.34
N THR A 47 -9.64 -4.09 -6.65
CA THR A 47 -10.49 -3.26 -7.52
C THR A 47 -11.95 -3.59 -7.31
N THR A 48 -12.31 -4.87 -7.26
CA THR A 48 -13.68 -5.32 -7.06
C THR A 48 -14.30 -4.80 -5.75
N PRO A 49 -13.68 -5.01 -4.56
CA PRO A 49 -14.27 -4.51 -3.31
C PRO A 49 -14.28 -2.98 -3.22
N LEU A 50 -13.27 -2.28 -3.76
CA LEU A 50 -13.28 -0.82 -3.81
C LEU A 50 -14.39 -0.30 -4.72
N LEU A 51 -14.64 -0.95 -5.85
CA LEU A 51 -15.74 -0.59 -6.74
C LEU A 51 -17.09 -0.78 -6.06
N GLN A 52 -17.27 -1.86 -5.30
CA GLN A 52 -18.48 -2.08 -4.51
C GLN A 52 -18.67 -1.01 -3.42
N ALA A 53 -17.60 -0.60 -2.75
CA ALA A 53 -17.63 0.43 -1.71
C ALA A 53 -17.89 1.84 -2.25
N LEU A 54 -17.26 2.19 -3.38
CA LEU A 54 -17.25 3.56 -3.91
C LEU A 54 -18.32 3.79 -4.98
N GLY A 55 -18.77 2.73 -5.65
CA GLY A 55 -19.83 2.75 -6.66
C GLY A 55 -19.40 3.30 -8.03
N SER A 56 -18.11 3.58 -8.22
CA SER A 56 -17.58 4.25 -9.43
C SER A 56 -16.12 3.90 -9.66
N LEU A 57 -15.78 3.42 -10.85
CA LEU A 57 -14.39 3.13 -11.23
C LEU A 57 -13.53 4.42 -11.27
N LYS A 58 -14.14 5.58 -11.54
CA LYS A 58 -13.46 6.88 -11.46
C LYS A 58 -12.99 7.15 -10.02
N ASP A 59 -13.82 6.84 -9.04
CA ASP A 59 -13.50 7.09 -7.64
C ASP A 59 -12.53 6.04 -7.08
N VAL A 60 -12.63 4.79 -7.54
CA VAL A 60 -11.60 3.76 -7.30
C VAL A 60 -10.24 4.23 -7.84
N SER A 61 -10.21 4.73 -9.08
CA SER A 61 -8.99 5.26 -9.68
C SER A 61 -8.40 6.40 -8.85
N LYS A 62 -9.22 7.35 -8.35
CA LYS A 62 -8.75 8.46 -7.50
C LYS A 62 -8.18 8.01 -6.16
N VAL A 63 -8.76 6.97 -5.55
CA VAL A 63 -8.26 6.42 -4.27
C VAL A 63 -6.94 5.67 -4.46
N LEU A 64 -6.80 4.96 -5.58
CA LEU A 64 -5.56 4.25 -5.92
C LEU A 64 -4.52 5.17 -6.55
N GLU A 65 -4.91 6.35 -7.02
CA GLU A 65 -4.00 7.38 -7.52
C GLU A 65 -3.02 7.76 -6.41
N HIS A 66 -1.73 7.56 -6.65
CA HIS A 66 -0.64 7.74 -5.69
C HIS A 66 -0.62 6.79 -4.49
N ALA A 67 -1.52 5.80 -4.43
CA ALA A 67 -1.45 4.75 -3.41
C ALA A 67 -0.19 3.89 -3.65
N ARG A 68 0.70 3.86 -2.66
CA ARG A 68 1.88 2.98 -2.68
C ARG A 68 1.50 1.62 -2.11
N VAL A 69 0.78 0.82 -2.89
CA VAL A 69 0.47 -0.58 -2.57
C VAL A 69 1.68 -1.43 -2.94
N SER A 70 2.37 -2.00 -1.96
CA SER A 70 3.49 -2.92 -2.20
C SER A 70 2.98 -4.32 -2.57
N SER A 71 3.89 -5.19 -3.06
CA SER A 71 3.62 -6.61 -3.32
C SER A 71 3.21 -7.38 -2.06
N GLU A 72 3.65 -6.91 -0.90
CA GLU A 72 3.26 -7.41 0.42
C GLU A 72 1.91 -6.84 0.87
N CYS A 73 1.22 -6.13 -0.03
CA CYS A 73 -0.04 -5.44 0.20
C CYS A 73 0.02 -4.42 1.34
N VAL A 74 1.21 -3.84 1.55
CA VAL A 74 1.42 -2.74 2.50
C VAL A 74 1.14 -1.42 1.79
N ILE A 75 0.23 -0.61 2.34
CA ILE A 75 -0.06 0.74 1.83
C ILE A 75 0.82 1.74 2.57
N GLY A 76 1.67 2.46 1.84
CA GLY A 76 2.44 3.58 2.38
C GLY A 76 3.89 3.26 2.82
N GLY A 77 4.50 2.21 2.27
CA GLY A 77 5.87 1.80 2.63
C GLY A 77 6.88 2.94 2.64
N ASP A 78 7.67 3.03 3.72
CA ASP A 78 8.52 4.15 4.07
C ASP A 78 9.31 4.70 2.86
N GLY A 79 9.19 6.00 2.61
CA GLY A 79 10.24 6.68 1.89
C GLY A 79 11.49 6.59 2.75
N GLU A 80 12.48 5.79 2.34
CA GLU A 80 13.81 5.81 2.94
C GLU A 80 14.33 7.25 2.87
N LYS A 81 14.12 8.03 3.93
CA LYS A 81 14.96 9.20 4.22
C LYS A 81 16.31 8.61 4.58
N GLY A 82 17.21 8.54 3.60
CA GLY A 82 18.60 8.22 3.83
C GLY A 82 19.11 9.04 5.01
N VAL A 83 19.50 8.35 6.07
CA VAL A 83 20.23 8.96 7.18
C VAL A 83 21.52 9.52 6.60
N SER A 84 21.58 10.85 6.48
CA SER A 84 22.84 11.56 6.32
C SER A 84 23.56 11.52 7.67
N ASP A 85 24.48 10.59 7.83
CA ASP A 85 25.41 10.50 8.96
C ASP A 85 26.30 11.75 8.99
N SER A 86 25.89 12.76 9.76
CA SER A 86 26.78 13.85 10.16
C SER A 86 27.62 13.38 11.36
N ARG A 87 28.74 12.71 11.10
CA ARG A 87 29.75 12.44 12.14
C ARG A 87 30.47 13.74 12.48
N SER A 88 30.03 14.43 13.52
CA SER A 88 30.81 15.46 14.20
C SER A 88 31.88 14.78 15.04
N ASN A 89 33.15 14.97 14.68
CA ASN A 89 34.31 14.55 15.44
C ASN A 89 34.77 15.68 16.38
N ASP A 90 34.18 15.76 17.57
CA ASP A 90 34.76 16.59 18.62
C ASP A 90 35.98 15.86 19.21
N SER A 91 37.17 16.37 18.88
CA SER A 91 38.43 15.93 19.49
C SER A 91 38.74 16.85 20.65
N THR A 92 38.44 16.44 21.88
CA THR A 92 39.05 17.06 23.07
C THR A 92 40.44 16.46 23.29
N SER A 93 41.47 17.24 22.99
CA SER A 93 42.83 17.00 23.46
C SER A 93 43.20 18.00 24.56
N SER A 94 43.46 17.42 25.74
CA SER A 94 44.30 17.83 26.88
C SER A 94 44.31 19.28 27.36
#